data_AF-A0AAW5EBZ7-F1
#
_entry.id   AF-A0AAW5EBZ7-F1
#
_cell.length_a   1.000
_cell.length_b   1.000
_cell.length_c   1.000
_cell.angle_alpha   90.00
_cell.angle_beta   90.00
_cell.angle_gamma   90.00
#
_symmetry.space_group_name_H-M   'P 1'
#
loop_
_entity.id
_entity.type
_entity.pdbx_description
1 polymer ?
#
loop_
_entity_poly.entity_id
_entity_poly.type
_entity_poly.pdbx_seq_one_letter_code
_entity_poly.pdbx_strand_id
1 'polypeptide(L)'
;MLEIKLEDNIAILQNKYQMSDDLINKILFTNDLKNTYLPIEISTLLARIEDINETQRVYYVLDLMHRNLGMSKATLAAFGGVDTKDFEEFLNNPESLNEKKKFVLAVRIMFLHFVLKGKYTNEID
;
A
#
# COMPACT_ATOMS: atom_id res chain seq x y z
N MET A 1 5.68 21.53 -0.77
CA MET A 1 5.41 20.21 -0.16
C MET A 1 6.16 20.18 1.16
N LEU A 2 5.50 19.86 2.27
CA LEU A 2 6.19 19.65 3.56
C LEU A 2 7.15 18.47 3.37
N GLU A 3 8.40 18.64 3.77
CA GLU A 3 9.41 17.58 3.75
C GLU A 3 9.05 16.58 4.86
N ILE A 4 8.58 15.40 4.47
CA ILE A 4 8.21 14.33 5.40
C ILE A 4 9.46 13.50 5.70
N LYS A 5 9.86 13.46 6.97
CA LYS A 5 11.01 12.69 7.43
C LYS A 5 10.59 11.33 7.95
N LEU A 6 11.46 10.33 7.76
CA LEU A 6 11.20 8.97 8.20
C LEU A 6 11.05 8.87 9.73
N GLU A 7 11.83 9.67 10.45
CA GLU A 7 11.82 9.73 11.92
C GLU A 7 10.47 10.23 12.46
N ASP A 8 9.87 11.22 11.79
CA ASP A 8 8.55 11.75 12.16
C ASP A 8 7.46 10.68 12.00
N ASN A 9 7.51 9.90 10.90
CA ASN A 9 6.59 8.78 10.68
C ASN A 9 6.78 7.67 11.73
N ILE A 10 8.02 7.31 12.06
CA ILE A 10 8.33 6.31 13.10
C ILE A 10 7.74 6.75 14.45
N ALA A 11 7.90 8.02 14.82
CA ALA A 11 7.35 8.56 16.05
C ALA A 11 5.81 8.46 16.11
N ILE A 12 5.11 8.66 14.97
CA ILE A 12 3.66 8.46 14.89
C ILE A 12 3.30 6.98 15.09
N LEU A 13 4.00 6.06 14.42
CA LEU A 13 3.78 4.62 14.53
C LEU A 13 3.96 4.12 15.97
N GLN A 14 4.96 4.62 16.68
CA GLN A 14 5.21 4.28 18.09
C GLN A 14 4.15 4.90 19.02
N ASN A 15 3.95 6.22 18.96
CA ASN A 15 3.18 6.92 19.98
C ASN A 15 1.67 6.75 19.80
N LYS A 16 1.18 6.74 18.55
CA LYS A 16 -0.25 6.66 18.26
C LYS A 16 -0.72 5.23 18.10
N TYR A 17 0.01 4.43 17.32
CA TYR A 17 -0.37 3.05 17.01
C TYR A 17 0.27 2.02 17.95
N GLN A 18 1.10 2.46 18.92
CA GLN A 18 1.72 1.61 19.93
C GLN A 18 2.54 0.46 19.33
N MET A 19 3.12 0.68 18.14
CA MET A 19 3.95 -0.32 17.49
C MET A 19 5.32 -0.41 18.17
N SER A 20 5.82 -1.62 18.36
CA SER A 20 7.19 -1.86 18.84
C SER A 20 8.21 -1.58 17.74
N ASP A 21 9.45 -1.28 18.13
CA ASP A 21 10.56 -1.11 17.19
C ASP A 21 10.75 -2.34 16.29
N ASP A 22 10.61 -3.54 16.84
CA ASP A 22 10.67 -4.79 16.08
C ASP A 22 9.57 -4.86 15.01
N LEU A 23 8.34 -4.47 15.34
CA LEU A 23 7.24 -4.45 14.39
C LEU A 23 7.44 -3.38 13.31
N ILE A 24 7.88 -2.19 13.67
CA ILE A 24 8.18 -1.09 12.74
C ILE A 24 9.29 -1.52 11.78
N ASN A 25 10.35 -2.14 12.29
CA ASN A 25 11.45 -2.64 11.46
C ASN A 25 10.99 -3.70 10.46
N LYS A 26 10.11 -4.61 10.89
CA LYS A 26 9.48 -5.62 10.01
C LYS A 26 8.54 -5.03 8.95
N ILE A 27 8.02 -3.82 9.15
CA ILE A 27 7.14 -3.15 8.19
C ILE A 27 7.96 -2.31 7.20
N LEU A 28 8.99 -1.61 7.68
CA LEU A 28 9.75 -0.63 6.91
C LEU A 28 10.98 -1.19 6.21
N PHE A 29 11.58 -2.26 6.73
CA PHE A 29 12.90 -2.74 6.33
C PHE A 29 12.95 -4.24 6.04
N THR A 30 11.88 -4.81 5.47
CA THR A 30 11.84 -6.24 5.10
C THR A 30 13.02 -6.64 4.22
N ASN A 31 13.99 -7.34 4.81
CA ASN A 31 15.10 -8.19 4.31
C ASN A 31 15.82 -7.93 2.97
N ASP A 32 15.45 -6.93 2.17
CA ASP A 32 16.09 -6.63 0.90
C ASP A 32 16.83 -5.30 0.98
N LEU A 33 18.11 -5.38 1.36
CA LEU A 33 19.05 -4.25 1.44
C LEU A 33 19.28 -3.55 0.08
N LYS A 34 18.70 -4.06 -1.02
CA LYS A 34 18.90 -3.51 -2.37
C LYS A 34 17.92 -2.41 -2.75
N ASN A 35 16.83 -2.20 -2.00
CA ASN A 35 15.76 -1.28 -2.43
C ASN A 35 15.65 -0.05 -1.52
N THR A 36 16.51 0.94 -1.77
CA THR A 36 16.69 2.15 -0.94
C THR A 36 15.53 3.15 -0.98
N TYR A 37 14.51 2.96 -1.82
CA TYR A 37 13.43 3.94 -2.04
C TYR A 37 12.10 3.62 -1.36
N LEU A 38 11.89 2.41 -0.83
CA LEU A 38 10.59 1.98 -0.26
C LEU A 38 10.22 2.45 1.16
N PRO A 39 11.14 2.63 2.12
CA PRO A 39 10.75 2.82 3.53
C PRO A 39 9.93 4.09 3.79
N ILE A 40 10.20 5.16 3.03
CA ILE A 40 9.56 6.47 3.22
C ILE A 40 8.12 6.45 2.70
N GLU A 41 7.83 5.83 1.55
CA GLU A 41 6.46 5.81 0.99
C GLU A 41 5.50 4.98 1.85
N ILE A 42 5.94 3.80 2.32
CA ILE A 42 5.10 2.92 3.17
C ILE A 42 4.90 3.53 4.55
N SER A 43 5.96 4.05 5.19
CA SER A 43 5.82 4.72 6.49
C SER A 43 4.92 5.95 6.41
N THR A 44 5.02 6.72 5.32
CA THR A 44 4.18 7.91 5.12
C THR A 44 2.72 7.52 4.93
N LEU A 45 2.44 6.47 4.16
CA LEU A 45 1.08 5.97 4.00
C LEU A 45 0.47 5.53 5.34
N LEU A 46 1.25 4.83 6.17
CA LEU A 46 0.78 4.34 7.48
C LEU A 46 0.60 5.49 8.48
N ALA A 47 1.57 6.41 8.56
CA ALA A 47 1.52 7.53 9.49
C ALA A 47 0.38 8.51 9.17
N ARG A 48 0.07 8.68 7.88
CA ARG A 48 -0.98 9.59 7.41
C ARG A 48 -2.29 8.90 7.14
N ILE A 49 -2.45 7.62 7.52
CA ILE A 49 -3.62 6.84 7.12
C ILE A 49 -4.91 7.55 7.53
N GLU A 50 -4.95 8.16 8.71
CA GLU A 50 -6.13 8.91 9.19
C GLU A 50 -6.38 10.25 8.48
N ASP A 51 -5.38 10.86 7.85
CA ASP A 51 -5.49 12.14 7.15
C ASP A 51 -5.96 12.00 5.70
N ILE A 52 -6.02 10.76 5.20
CA ILE A 52 -6.49 10.42 3.85
C ILE A 52 -7.82 9.68 3.95
N ASN A 53 -8.76 10.04 3.07
CA ASN A 53 -10.05 9.35 3.02
C ASN A 53 -9.89 7.90 2.51
N GLU A 54 -10.90 7.08 2.73
CA GLU A 54 -10.88 5.64 2.41
C GLU A 54 -10.59 5.39 0.93
N THR A 55 -11.17 6.21 0.04
CA THR A 55 -10.97 6.12 -1.40
C THR A 55 -9.50 6.38 -1.77
N GLN A 56 -8.89 7.41 -1.19
CA GLN A 56 -7.48 7.73 -1.38
C GLN A 56 -6.56 6.65 -0.84
N ARG A 57 -6.90 6.02 0.29
CA ARG A 57 -6.13 4.87 0.82
C ARG A 57 -6.07 3.73 -0.18
N VAL A 58 -7.23 3.36 -0.75
CA VAL A 58 -7.32 2.30 -1.76
C VAL A 58 -6.49 2.64 -2.98
N TYR A 59 -6.57 3.88 -3.46
CA TYR A 59 -5.76 4.38 -4.56
C TYR A 59 -4.26 4.25 -4.27
N TYR A 60 -3.77 4.73 -3.12
CA TYR A 60 -2.34 4.69 -2.80
C TYR A 60 -1.81 3.26 -2.69
N VAL A 61 -2.58 2.34 -2.10
CA VAL A 61 -2.16 0.93 -2.01
C VAL A 61 -2.04 0.30 -3.39
N LEU A 62 -2.99 0.56 -4.29
CA LEU A 62 -2.96 0.06 -5.65
C LEU A 62 -1.79 0.63 -6.46
N ASP A 63 -1.57 1.94 -6.35
CA ASP A 63 -0.46 2.61 -7.00
C ASP A 63 0.89 2.07 -6.50
N LEU A 64 1.01 1.81 -5.20
CA LEU A 64 2.19 1.19 -4.61
C LEU A 64 2.41 -0.24 -5.13
N MET A 65 1.36 -1.06 -5.26
CA MET A 65 1.49 -2.39 -5.87
C MET A 65 1.89 -2.32 -7.35
N HIS A 66 1.34 -1.37 -8.10
CA HIS A 66 1.69 -1.18 -9.50
C HIS A 66 3.16 -0.79 -9.65
N ARG A 67 3.60 0.25 -8.92
CA ARG A 67 4.95 0.81 -9.02
C ARG A 67 6.01 -0.10 -8.41
N ASN A 68 5.74 -0.72 -7.26
CA ASN A 68 6.78 -1.45 -6.51
C ASN A 68 6.80 -2.95 -6.81
N LEU A 69 5.66 -3.57 -7.10
CA LEU A 69 5.58 -5.00 -7.44
C LEU A 69 5.50 -5.24 -8.96
N GLY A 70 5.43 -4.17 -9.77
CA GLY A 70 5.33 -4.26 -11.22
C GLY A 70 4.00 -4.88 -11.70
N MET A 71 2.97 -4.93 -10.85
CA MET A 71 1.69 -5.53 -11.23
C MET A 71 1.02 -4.66 -12.28
N SER A 72 0.63 -5.25 -13.41
CA SER A 72 -0.06 -4.50 -14.46
C SER A 72 -1.44 -4.02 -13.97
N LYS A 73 -1.93 -2.91 -14.54
CA LYS A 73 -3.28 -2.40 -14.26
C LYS A 73 -4.35 -3.46 -14.56
N ALA A 74 -4.18 -4.21 -15.64
CA ALA A 74 -5.08 -5.31 -16.00
C ALA A 74 -5.08 -6.43 -14.93
N THR A 75 -3.91 -6.76 -14.37
CA THR A 75 -3.81 -7.74 -13.28
C THR A 75 -4.53 -7.24 -12.02
N LEU A 76 -4.31 -5.98 -11.63
CA LEU A 76 -4.97 -5.38 -10.46
C LEU A 76 -6.49 -5.28 -10.65
N ALA A 77 -6.94 -4.92 -11.85
CA ALA A 77 -8.36 -4.88 -12.21
C ALA A 77 -9.01 -6.28 -12.13
N ALA A 78 -8.35 -7.31 -12.70
CA ALA A 78 -8.81 -8.68 -12.64
C ALA A 78 -8.92 -9.19 -11.19
N PHE A 79 -7.91 -8.93 -10.36
CA PHE A 79 -7.97 -9.24 -8.93
C PHE A 79 -9.11 -8.49 -8.25
N GLY A 80 -9.24 -7.18 -8.49
CA GLY A 80 -10.30 -6.33 -7.96
C GLY A 80 -11.71 -6.71 -8.42
N GLY A 81 -11.84 -7.57 -9.45
CA GLY A 81 -13.13 -7.94 -10.03
C GLY A 81 -13.81 -6.77 -10.74
N VAL A 82 -13.02 -5.88 -11.33
CA VAL A 82 -13.47 -4.72 -12.09
C VAL A 82 -12.89 -4.76 -13.50
N ASP A 83 -13.56 -4.12 -14.44
CA ASP A 83 -13.04 -3.97 -15.79
C ASP A 83 -11.76 -3.11 -15.79
N THR A 84 -10.82 -3.41 -16.68
CA THR A 84 -9.54 -2.67 -16.75
C THR A 84 -9.77 -1.19 -17.04
N LYS A 85 -10.76 -0.86 -17.88
CA LYS A 85 -11.12 0.53 -18.18
C LYS A 85 -11.66 1.26 -16.95
N ASP A 86 -12.58 0.64 -16.21
CA ASP A 86 -13.12 1.19 -14.95
C ASP A 86 -12.00 1.42 -13.94
N PHE A 87 -11.02 0.50 -13.87
CA PHE A 87 -9.86 0.62 -13.00
C PHE A 87 -8.93 1.77 -13.43
N GLU A 88 -8.68 1.93 -14.73
CA GLU A 88 -7.90 3.06 -15.23
C GLU A 88 -8.60 4.40 -14.98
N GLU A 89 -9.92 4.45 -15.13
CA GLU A 89 -10.71 5.62 -14.80
C GLU A 89 -10.66 5.92 -13.30
N PHE A 90 -10.67 4.89 -12.45
CA PHE A 90 -10.47 5.03 -11.01
C PHE A 90 -9.11 5.64 -10.64
N LEU A 91 -8.04 5.22 -11.31
CA LEU A 91 -6.72 5.78 -11.07
C LEU A 91 -6.62 7.27 -11.45
N ASN A 92 -7.42 7.73 -12.41
CA ASN A 92 -7.47 9.13 -12.81
C ASN A 92 -8.48 9.96 -11.99
N ASN A 93 -9.59 9.35 -11.62
CA ASN A 93 -10.67 9.93 -10.85
C ASN A 93 -11.19 8.88 -9.84
N PRO A 94 -10.75 8.95 -8.57
CA PRO A 94 -11.11 7.95 -7.57
C PRO A 94 -12.61 7.86 -7.26
N GLU A 95 -13.40 8.86 -7.64
CA GLU A 95 -14.87 8.85 -7.50
C GLU A 95 -15.60 8.17 -8.67
N SER A 96 -14.89 7.66 -9.68
CA SER A 96 -15.51 6.95 -10.82
C SER A 96 -16.07 5.57 -10.46
N LEU A 97 -15.57 4.94 -9.38
CA LEU A 97 -16.12 3.69 -8.85
C LEU A 97 -17.16 3.97 -7.78
N ASN A 98 -18.19 3.12 -7.70
CA ASN A 98 -19.09 3.14 -6.55
C ASN A 98 -18.46 2.47 -5.32
N GLU A 99 -19.01 2.78 -4.14
CA GLU A 99 -18.53 2.28 -2.85
C GLU A 99 -18.41 0.75 -2.76
N LYS A 100 -19.34 0.01 -3.38
CA LYS A 100 -19.29 -1.47 -3.40
C LYS A 100 -18.06 -1.96 -4.17
N LYS A 101 -17.79 -1.40 -5.35
CA LYS A 101 -16.61 -1.75 -6.15
C LYS A 101 -15.32 -1.35 -5.43
N LYS A 102 -15.26 -0.14 -4.82
CA LYS A 102 -14.13 0.32 -3.99
C LYS A 102 -13.85 -0.66 -2.84
N PHE A 103 -14.88 -1.08 -2.11
CA PHE A 103 -14.77 -2.02 -0.99
C PHE A 103 -14.24 -3.40 -1.41
N VAL A 104 -14.83 -4.00 -2.46
CA VAL A 104 -14.39 -5.30 -2.97
C VAL A 104 -12.93 -5.24 -3.39
N LEU A 105 -12.57 -4.17 -4.10
CA LEU A 105 -11.22 -3.95 -4.56
C LEU A 105 -10.24 -3.82 -3.37
N ALA A 106 -10.59 -3.03 -2.35
CA ALA A 106 -9.79 -2.88 -1.13
C ALA A 106 -9.54 -4.23 -0.44
N VAL A 107 -10.60 -5.02 -0.21
CA VAL A 107 -10.52 -6.33 0.46
C VAL A 107 -9.64 -7.30 -0.31
N ARG A 108 -9.84 -7.41 -1.63
CA ARG A 108 -9.08 -8.36 -2.46
C ARG A 108 -7.61 -7.97 -2.59
N ILE A 109 -7.32 -6.68 -2.65
CA ILE A 109 -5.95 -6.16 -2.68
C ILE A 109 -5.24 -6.36 -1.34
N MET A 110 -5.90 -6.12 -0.20
CA MET A 110 -5.34 -6.46 1.11
C MET A 110 -5.07 -7.97 1.24
N PHE A 111 -5.98 -8.81 0.76
CA PHE A 111 -5.79 -10.26 0.76
C PHE A 111 -4.62 -10.68 -0.14
N LEU A 112 -4.50 -10.10 -1.33
CA LEU A 112 -3.39 -10.32 -2.24
C LEU A 112 -2.05 -9.93 -1.59
N HIS A 113 -1.98 -8.75 -0.97
CA HIS A 113 -0.79 -8.33 -0.22
C HIS A 113 -0.40 -9.35 0.85
N PHE A 114 -1.37 -9.83 1.63
CA PHE A 114 -1.15 -10.82 2.66
C PHE A 114 -0.60 -12.15 2.09
N VAL A 115 -1.19 -12.64 1.00
CA VAL A 115 -0.75 -13.89 0.34
C VAL A 115 0.66 -13.73 -0.23
N LEU A 116 0.96 -12.61 -0.88
CA LEU A 116 2.28 -12.35 -1.46
C LEU A 116 3.35 -12.19 -0.37
N LYS A 117 3.02 -11.53 0.76
CA LYS A 117 3.93 -11.40 1.92
C LYS A 117 4.42 -12.76 2.44
N GLY A 118 3.59 -13.81 2.38
CA GLY A 118 3.98 -15.17 2.77
C GLY A 118 4.89 -15.89 1.77
N LYS A 119 5.10 -15.34 0.57
CA LYS A 119 5.96 -15.91 -0.48
C LYS A 119 7.34 -15.23 -0.53
N TYR A 120 7.44 -13.94 -0.21
CA TYR A 120 8.70 -13.20 -0.21
C TYR A 120 9.67 -13.60 0.92
N THR A 121 9.21 -14.31 1.94
CA THR A 121 10.07 -14.78 3.05
C THR A 121 10.89 -16.03 2.73
N ASN A 122 10.62 -16.73 1.62
CA ASN A 122 11.22 -18.04 1.33
C ASN A 122 12.21 -18.02 0.15
N GLU A 123 12.55 -16.86 -0.42
CA GLU A 123 13.52 -16.74 -1.52
C GLU A 123 14.84 -16.10 -1.06
N ILE A 124 15.31 -16.48 0.12
CA ILE A 124 16.70 -16.25 0.54
C ILE A 124 17.32 -17.62 0.81
N ASP A 125 17.85 -18.22 -0.26
CA ASP A 125 18.95 -19.17 -0.20
C ASP A 125 20.27 -18.40 -0.42
#